data_AF-A0A2V2EW55-F1
#
_entry.id   AF-A0A2V2EW55-F1
#
_cell.length_a   1.000
_cell.length_b   1.000
_cell.length_c   1.000
_cell.angle_alpha   90.00
_cell.angle_beta   90.00
_cell.angle_gamma   90.00
#
_symmetry.space_group_name_H-M   'P 1'
#
loop_
_entity.id
_entity.type
_entity.pdbx_description
1 polymer ?
#
loop_
_entity_poly.entity_id
_entity_poly.type
_entity_poly.pdbx_seq_one_letter_code
_entity_poly.pdbx_strand_id
1 'polypeptide(L)'
;MRQTKDREDGIRKLELSDEFLLDAAEKRYDAGDYMGALTMLNKRAGMYPPSADASALYADIYEAFSLWVPCADAWFRFLDTCNEADFGEGYEGLAFAFANMGDALRAELFYRRSYEASGETPPEFEFSGEGFEAESGPRLRIVHSDDGSVGDPELLRRGVLYIKSGDLTKAKEALSEIAPESADFPSACGLIAMCRLLTGDTAGAAEECERMLKYYPDNIHALTTYCAVLVAQERKEEAKEVGRKLAAMDSDQIEDLYRIATALCETGLDEEAYQKLTKLKKMQPYDDTVLWFHAVAALRSGRREEAIASLEVLTTVYPRKVIAMLYLERLRGEKEVSLSYFYRMPQEDYKELSDFLLMADGVAPEMAERLGGEKEVLRYIRLAFDQLEGRDQKLQQLAARVAIKCRCDEAVREILLDYEADELVKLSMMQSLVERNEDNSFGVVICNFYREFFTHKMEFEGRRPDQFLEAFAQVYSRYAITADDNERKLLYAAEDVNYTLVDADAEDLFSEKEALAAAIYREARLSDGEHSIDAVAGLFGANVSTVKAILNFLI
;
A
#
# COMPACT_ATOMS: atom_id res chain seq x y z
N MET A 1 -23.29 8.74 -27.66
CA MET A 1 -24.40 9.61 -27.19
C MET A 1 -25.71 9.14 -27.83
N ARG A 2 -26.58 8.43 -27.10
CA ARG A 2 -27.96 8.22 -27.54
C ARG A 2 -28.84 9.30 -26.92
N GLN A 3 -29.67 9.93 -27.76
CA GLN A 3 -30.55 11.02 -27.40
C GLN A 3 -31.90 10.44 -27.01
N THR A 4 -32.26 10.48 -25.73
CA THR A 4 -33.65 10.27 -25.30
C THR A 4 -34.35 11.63 -25.28
N LYS A 5 -35.49 11.68 -25.98
CA LYS A 5 -36.14 12.91 -26.42
C LYS A 5 -37.40 13.15 -25.59
N ASP A 6 -37.24 13.52 -24.32
CA ASP A 6 -38.35 14.12 -23.58
C ASP A 6 -38.37 15.62 -23.87
N ARG A 7 -39.20 15.98 -24.85
CA ARG A 7 -39.58 17.34 -25.16
C ARG A 7 -40.56 17.80 -24.08
N GLU A 8 -40.10 18.57 -23.11
CA GLU A 8 -40.96 19.62 -22.54
C GLU A 8 -40.27 20.92 -22.13
N ASP A 9 -38.95 21.00 -21.88
CA ASP A 9 -38.33 22.29 -21.47
C ASP A 9 -36.97 22.65 -22.11
N GLY A 10 -36.50 21.94 -23.15
CA GLY A 10 -35.22 22.27 -23.80
C GLY A 10 -33.97 22.04 -22.94
N ILE A 11 -34.13 21.67 -21.67
CA ILE A 11 -33.07 21.22 -20.77
C ILE A 11 -32.80 19.74 -21.06
N ARG A 12 -31.66 19.45 -21.68
CA ARG A 12 -31.18 18.07 -21.84
C ARG A 12 -30.70 17.57 -20.47
N LYS A 13 -31.36 16.57 -19.90
CA LYS A 13 -30.84 15.89 -18.70
C LYS A 13 -29.64 15.04 -19.11
N LEU A 14 -28.54 15.18 -18.38
CA LEU A 14 -27.40 14.27 -18.47
C LEU A 14 -27.82 12.94 -17.86
N GLU A 15 -27.84 11.89 -18.68
CA GLU A 15 -28.02 10.51 -18.21
C GLU A 15 -26.72 10.05 -17.56
N LEU A 16 -26.78 9.74 -16.27
CA LEU A 16 -25.66 9.29 -15.44
C LEU A 16 -26.11 8.14 -14.53
N SER A 17 -27.02 7.30 -15.00
CA SER A 17 -27.41 6.08 -14.27
C SER A 17 -26.22 5.14 -14.12
N ASP A 18 -26.29 4.26 -13.13
CA ASP A 18 -25.25 3.26 -12.89
C ASP A 18 -24.96 2.42 -14.14
N GLU A 19 -26.02 1.82 -14.70
CA GLU A 19 -25.98 1.02 -15.93
C GLU A 19 -25.39 1.82 -17.11
N PHE A 20 -25.75 3.09 -17.28
CA PHE A 20 -25.21 3.91 -18.36
C PHE A 20 -23.71 4.16 -18.21
N LEU A 21 -23.23 4.44 -17.00
CA LEU A 21 -21.81 4.70 -16.77
C LEU A 21 -20.98 3.43 -17.00
N LEU A 22 -21.48 2.28 -16.56
CA LEU A 22 -20.81 0.99 -16.74
C LEU A 22 -20.78 0.58 -18.23
N ASP A 23 -21.92 0.59 -18.92
CA ASP A 23 -21.99 0.31 -20.38
C ASP A 23 -21.15 1.31 -21.20
N ALA A 24 -21.05 2.57 -20.75
CA ALA A 24 -20.20 3.55 -21.38
C ALA A 24 -18.70 3.33 -21.10
N ALA A 25 -18.34 2.71 -19.99
CA ALA A 25 -16.97 2.29 -19.70
C ALA A 25 -16.59 1.07 -20.57
N GLU A 26 -17.43 0.04 -20.59
CA GLU A 26 -17.25 -1.18 -21.40
C GLU A 26 -17.07 -0.85 -22.89
N LYS A 27 -17.96 -0.03 -23.46
CA LYS A 27 -17.85 0.38 -24.87
C LYS A 27 -16.55 1.11 -25.22
N ARG A 28 -15.97 1.81 -24.25
CA ARG A 28 -14.68 2.50 -24.44
C ARG A 28 -13.53 1.52 -24.32
N TYR A 29 -13.60 0.60 -23.36
CA TYR A 29 -12.67 -0.51 -23.23
C TYR A 29 -12.61 -1.32 -24.54
N ASP A 30 -13.76 -1.75 -25.07
CA ASP A 30 -13.87 -2.49 -26.34
C ASP A 30 -13.30 -1.72 -27.55
N ALA A 31 -13.33 -0.38 -27.49
CA ALA A 31 -12.79 0.50 -28.50
C ALA A 31 -11.27 0.78 -28.33
N GLY A 32 -10.64 0.25 -27.28
CA GLY A 32 -9.25 0.53 -26.91
C GLY A 32 -9.02 1.88 -26.24
N ASP A 33 -10.09 2.60 -25.86
CA ASP A 33 -10.03 3.85 -25.10
C ASP A 33 -10.03 3.57 -23.59
N TYR A 34 -8.96 2.93 -23.11
CA TYR A 34 -8.81 2.51 -21.72
C TYR A 34 -8.86 3.69 -20.74
N MET A 35 -8.21 4.82 -21.07
CA MET A 35 -8.27 6.02 -20.24
C MET A 35 -9.68 6.61 -20.15
N GLY A 36 -10.42 6.62 -21.26
CA GLY A 36 -11.80 7.06 -21.27
C GLY A 36 -12.72 6.12 -20.51
N ALA A 37 -12.50 4.81 -20.59
CA ALA A 37 -13.21 3.81 -19.78
C ALA A 37 -12.97 4.03 -18.29
N LEU A 38 -11.71 4.20 -17.88
CA LEU A 38 -11.32 4.47 -16.50
C LEU A 38 -11.93 5.77 -15.97
N THR A 39 -12.02 6.80 -16.81
CA THR A 39 -12.70 8.05 -16.46
C THR A 39 -14.19 7.83 -16.15
N MET A 40 -14.87 6.96 -16.88
CA MET A 40 -16.28 6.64 -16.61
C MET A 40 -16.43 5.80 -15.33
N LEU A 41 -15.53 4.84 -15.10
CA LEU A 41 -15.51 4.06 -13.86
C LEU A 41 -15.26 4.93 -12.63
N ASN A 42 -14.27 5.83 -12.67
CA ASN A 42 -14.01 6.74 -11.55
C ASN A 42 -15.20 7.66 -11.27
N LYS A 43 -15.92 8.06 -12.32
CA LYS A 43 -17.16 8.82 -12.17
C LYS A 43 -18.27 7.98 -11.53
N ARG A 44 -18.41 6.71 -11.92
CA ARG A 44 -19.34 5.74 -11.33
C ARG A 44 -19.04 5.55 -9.85
N ALA A 45 -17.78 5.31 -9.48
CA ALA A 45 -17.32 5.12 -8.10
C ALA A 45 -17.67 6.30 -7.19
N GLY A 46 -17.68 7.53 -7.71
CA GLY A 46 -18.11 8.71 -6.95
C GLY A 46 -19.63 8.86 -6.78
N MET A 47 -20.45 7.99 -7.37
CA MET A 47 -21.91 8.10 -7.42
C MET A 47 -22.66 6.84 -6.96
N TYR A 48 -22.06 5.67 -7.12
CA TYR A 48 -22.69 4.37 -6.92
C TYR A 48 -21.77 3.43 -6.12
N PRO A 49 -22.35 2.46 -5.38
CA PRO A 49 -21.57 1.46 -4.69
C PRO A 49 -20.66 0.64 -5.63
N PRO A 50 -19.56 0.08 -5.10
CA PRO A 50 -18.76 -0.91 -5.81
C PRO A 50 -19.59 -2.09 -6.32
N SER A 51 -19.19 -2.67 -7.43
CA SER A 51 -19.78 -3.89 -8.00
C SER A 51 -18.69 -4.76 -8.61
N ALA A 52 -18.95 -6.07 -8.70
CA ALA A 52 -18.03 -7.03 -9.30
C ALA A 52 -17.66 -6.63 -10.73
N ASP A 53 -18.65 -6.32 -11.58
CA ASP A 53 -18.43 -5.91 -12.97
C ASP A 53 -17.50 -4.68 -13.10
N ALA A 54 -17.69 -3.68 -12.22
CA ALA A 54 -16.84 -2.49 -12.24
C ALA A 54 -15.41 -2.82 -11.78
N SER A 55 -15.25 -3.65 -10.76
CA SER A 55 -13.96 -4.08 -10.24
C SER A 55 -13.18 -4.94 -11.27
N ALA A 56 -13.86 -5.86 -11.95
CA ALA A 56 -13.28 -6.63 -13.05
C ALA A 56 -12.82 -5.71 -14.20
N LEU A 57 -13.66 -4.75 -14.62
CA LEU A 57 -13.29 -3.82 -15.67
C LEU A 57 -12.12 -2.89 -15.27
N TYR A 58 -12.02 -2.50 -14.00
CA TYR A 58 -10.82 -1.83 -13.48
C TYR A 58 -9.58 -2.72 -13.66
N ALA A 59 -9.67 -4.00 -13.26
CA ALA A 59 -8.56 -4.94 -13.36
C ALA A 59 -8.10 -5.14 -14.82
N ASP A 60 -9.02 -5.30 -15.76
CA ASP A 60 -8.76 -5.43 -17.19
C ASP A 60 -8.05 -4.20 -17.77
N ILE A 61 -8.48 -3.01 -17.36
CA ILE A 61 -7.83 -1.75 -17.78
C ILE A 61 -6.40 -1.67 -17.21
N TYR A 62 -6.21 -2.04 -15.95
CA TYR A 62 -4.89 -2.02 -15.34
C TYR A 62 -3.96 -3.08 -15.94
N GLU A 63 -4.47 -4.25 -16.32
CA GLU A 63 -3.75 -5.24 -17.11
C GLU A 63 -3.33 -4.67 -18.47
N ALA A 64 -4.24 -3.99 -19.19
CA ALA A 64 -3.92 -3.35 -20.47
C ALA A 64 -2.85 -2.23 -20.34
N PHE A 65 -2.69 -1.66 -19.14
CA PHE A 65 -1.62 -0.72 -18.81
C PHE A 65 -0.35 -1.36 -18.25
N SER A 66 -0.32 -2.69 -18.07
CA SER A 66 0.73 -3.42 -17.35
C SER A 66 0.96 -2.93 -15.91
N LEU A 67 -0.11 -2.44 -15.26
CA LEU A 67 -0.07 -1.95 -13.88
C LEU A 67 -0.57 -3.02 -12.91
N TRP A 68 0.34 -3.91 -12.50
CA TRP A 68 -0.01 -5.12 -11.76
C TRP A 68 -0.44 -4.90 -10.30
N VAL A 69 0.06 -3.85 -9.66
CA VAL A 69 -0.34 -3.47 -8.29
C VAL A 69 -1.82 -3.05 -8.23
N PRO A 70 -2.28 -2.04 -9.00
CA PRO A 70 -3.70 -1.68 -9.01
C PRO A 70 -4.58 -2.75 -9.65
N CYS A 71 -4.05 -3.59 -10.56
CA CYS A 71 -4.75 -4.78 -11.06
C CYS A 71 -5.08 -5.76 -9.91
N ALA A 72 -4.10 -6.09 -9.05
CA ALA A 72 -4.34 -6.95 -7.89
C ALA A 72 -5.34 -6.34 -6.89
N ASP A 73 -5.24 -5.03 -6.62
CA ASP A 73 -6.21 -4.34 -5.77
C ASP A 73 -7.64 -4.41 -6.34
N ALA A 74 -7.79 -4.24 -7.65
CA ALA A 74 -9.08 -4.36 -8.32
C ALA A 74 -9.67 -5.78 -8.19
N TRP A 75 -8.85 -6.83 -8.29
CA TRP A 75 -9.29 -8.20 -8.04
C TRP A 75 -9.64 -8.49 -6.57
N PHE A 76 -8.96 -7.89 -5.60
CA PHE A 76 -9.40 -7.99 -4.20
C PHE A 76 -10.75 -7.31 -3.97
N ARG A 77 -11.02 -6.18 -4.64
CA ARG A 77 -12.34 -5.52 -4.60
C ARG A 77 -13.42 -6.29 -5.36
N PHE A 78 -13.03 -7.03 -6.39
CA PHE A 78 -13.92 -7.99 -7.04
C PHE A 78 -14.35 -9.08 -6.05
N LEU A 79 -13.42 -9.68 -5.30
CA LEU A 79 -13.75 -10.69 -4.28
C LEU A 79 -14.70 -10.16 -3.20
N ASP A 80 -14.60 -8.88 -2.82
CA ASP A 80 -15.51 -8.21 -1.87
C ASP A 80 -16.95 -8.02 -2.41
N THR A 81 -17.15 -8.06 -3.72
CA THR A 81 -18.41 -7.66 -4.35
C THR A 81 -19.05 -8.76 -5.21
N CYS A 82 -18.32 -9.81 -5.56
CA CYS A 82 -18.81 -10.94 -6.33
C CYS A 82 -19.46 -12.01 -5.43
N ASN A 83 -20.11 -13.00 -6.05
CA ASN A 83 -20.59 -14.17 -5.31
C ASN A 83 -19.46 -15.18 -5.12
N GLU A 84 -19.55 -16.05 -4.11
CA GLU A 84 -18.54 -17.10 -3.89
C GLU A 84 -18.32 -18.02 -5.10
N ALA A 85 -19.34 -18.20 -5.94
CA ALA A 85 -19.24 -18.95 -7.19
C ALA A 85 -18.24 -18.35 -8.19
N ASP A 86 -17.97 -17.04 -8.09
CA ASP A 86 -17.09 -16.28 -8.96
C ASP A 86 -15.70 -16.08 -8.33
N PHE A 87 -15.44 -16.61 -7.12
CA PHE A 87 -14.13 -16.49 -6.46
C PHE A 87 -13.00 -17.11 -7.30
N GLY A 88 -13.31 -18.13 -8.11
CA GLY A 88 -12.35 -18.71 -9.06
C GLY A 88 -11.75 -17.68 -10.00
N GLU A 89 -12.58 -16.80 -10.56
CA GLU A 89 -12.18 -15.70 -11.46
C GLU A 89 -11.28 -14.69 -10.75
N GLY A 90 -11.68 -14.24 -9.56
CA GLY A 90 -10.87 -13.31 -8.77
C GLY A 90 -9.51 -13.88 -8.38
N TYR A 91 -9.44 -15.17 -8.05
CA TYR A 91 -8.17 -15.84 -7.75
C TYR A 91 -7.29 -16.05 -8.97
N GLU A 92 -7.86 -16.32 -10.14
CA GLU A 92 -7.11 -16.37 -11.40
C GLU A 92 -6.48 -15.01 -11.73
N GLY A 93 -7.27 -13.93 -11.62
CA GLY A 93 -6.79 -12.56 -11.80
C GLY A 93 -5.67 -12.17 -10.84
N LEU A 94 -5.79 -12.53 -9.56
CA LEU A 94 -4.72 -12.32 -8.57
C LEU A 94 -3.48 -13.15 -8.89
N ALA A 95 -3.63 -14.41 -9.29
CA ALA A 95 -2.51 -15.26 -9.68
C ALA A 95 -1.73 -14.63 -10.84
N PHE A 96 -2.44 -14.12 -11.84
CA PHE A 96 -1.85 -13.44 -12.99
C PHE A 96 -1.15 -12.13 -12.59
N ALA A 97 -1.78 -11.29 -11.78
CA ALA A 97 -1.18 -10.03 -11.31
C ALA A 97 0.10 -10.29 -10.50
N PHE A 98 0.09 -11.22 -9.55
CA PHE A 98 1.27 -11.56 -8.76
C PHE A 98 2.39 -12.22 -9.56
N ALA A 99 2.05 -13.03 -10.58
CA ALA A 99 3.05 -13.59 -11.49
C ALA A 99 3.81 -12.49 -12.23
N ASN A 100 3.10 -11.49 -12.77
CA ASN A 100 3.71 -10.36 -13.47
C ASN A 100 4.50 -9.41 -12.54
N MET A 101 4.16 -9.36 -11.25
CA MET A 101 4.98 -8.71 -10.23
C MET A 101 6.27 -9.48 -9.88
N GLY A 102 6.44 -10.71 -10.41
CA GLY A 102 7.54 -11.60 -10.09
C GLY A 102 7.40 -12.30 -8.72
N ASP A 103 6.18 -12.37 -8.19
CA ASP A 103 5.88 -13.01 -6.91
C ASP A 103 5.32 -14.41 -7.12
N ALA A 104 6.22 -15.34 -7.42
CA ALA A 104 5.86 -16.73 -7.72
C ALA A 104 5.11 -17.43 -6.57
N LEU A 105 5.43 -17.09 -5.32
CA LEU A 105 4.79 -17.71 -4.15
C LEU A 105 3.31 -17.33 -4.07
N ARG A 106 2.99 -16.04 -4.20
CA ARG A 106 1.60 -15.58 -4.20
C ARG A 106 0.86 -16.01 -5.45
N ALA A 107 1.53 -15.98 -6.60
CA ALA A 107 0.94 -16.46 -7.85
C ALA A 107 0.49 -17.93 -7.75
N GLU A 108 1.36 -18.82 -7.26
CA GLU A 108 1.04 -20.23 -7.06
C GLU A 108 -0.09 -20.44 -6.04
N LEU A 109 -0.07 -19.70 -4.94
CA LEU A 109 -1.11 -19.75 -3.91
C LEU A 109 -2.50 -19.45 -4.50
N PHE A 110 -2.64 -18.34 -5.24
CA PHE A 110 -3.91 -17.96 -5.83
C PHE A 110 -4.31 -18.86 -6.99
N TYR A 111 -3.33 -19.33 -7.77
CA TYR A 111 -3.57 -20.34 -8.80
C TYR A 111 -4.26 -21.56 -8.19
N ARG A 112 -3.73 -22.14 -7.11
CA ARG A 112 -4.37 -23.30 -6.45
C ARG A 112 -5.78 -22.98 -5.95
N ARG A 113 -5.98 -21.80 -5.35
CA ARG A 113 -7.30 -21.36 -4.87
C ARG A 113 -8.34 -21.22 -5.98
N SER A 114 -7.95 -20.82 -7.19
CA SER A 114 -8.88 -20.73 -8.34
C SER A 114 -9.50 -22.09 -8.69
N TYR A 115 -8.71 -23.17 -8.63
CA TYR A 115 -9.17 -24.54 -8.85
C TYR A 115 -9.98 -25.05 -7.65
N GLU A 116 -9.54 -24.76 -6.42
CA GLU A 116 -10.29 -25.13 -5.21
C GLU A 116 -11.70 -24.52 -5.21
N ALA A 117 -11.83 -23.25 -5.61
CA ALA A 117 -13.13 -22.58 -5.75
C ALA A 117 -14.03 -23.24 -6.81
N SER A 118 -13.43 -23.82 -7.85
CA SER A 118 -14.13 -24.58 -8.90
C SER A 118 -14.40 -26.04 -8.52
N GLY A 119 -13.93 -26.50 -7.35
CA GLY A 119 -13.98 -27.90 -6.93
C GLY A 119 -13.05 -28.83 -7.71
N GLU A 120 -12.05 -28.27 -8.38
CA GLU A 120 -11.08 -28.97 -9.21
C GLU A 120 -9.74 -29.12 -8.49
N THR A 121 -8.91 -30.07 -8.94
CA THR A 121 -7.53 -30.20 -8.46
C THR A 121 -6.61 -29.45 -9.42
N PRO A 122 -5.81 -28.49 -8.94
CA PRO A 122 -4.88 -27.76 -9.80
C PRO A 122 -3.83 -28.73 -10.38
N PRO A 123 -3.44 -28.60 -11.67
CA PRO A 123 -2.28 -29.30 -12.19
C PRO A 123 -0.99 -28.82 -11.49
N GLU A 124 0.12 -29.56 -11.64
CA GLU A 124 1.41 -29.09 -11.12
C GLU A 124 1.72 -27.71 -11.70
N PHE A 125 2.01 -26.75 -10.83
CA PHE A 125 2.30 -25.38 -11.20
C PHE A 125 3.70 -25.33 -11.84
N GLU A 126 3.77 -25.52 -13.16
CA GLU A 126 4.98 -25.29 -13.93
C GLU A 126 5.14 -23.80 -14.18
N PHE A 127 5.84 -23.11 -13.27
CA PHE A 127 6.33 -21.76 -13.54
C PHE A 127 7.43 -21.84 -14.60
N SER A 128 7.06 -21.83 -15.88
CA SER A 128 8.02 -21.61 -16.95
C SER A 128 8.44 -20.14 -16.88
N GLY A 129 9.53 -19.84 -16.17
CA GLY A 129 10.10 -18.50 -16.05
C GLY A 129 10.53 -17.86 -17.38
N GLU A 130 10.17 -18.44 -18.52
CA GLU A 130 10.48 -17.99 -19.88
C GLU A 130 9.41 -17.03 -20.47
N GLY A 131 8.28 -16.80 -19.79
CA GLY A 131 7.18 -15.96 -20.30
C GLY A 131 6.97 -14.61 -19.58
N PHE A 132 7.58 -14.42 -18.40
CA PHE A 132 7.34 -13.27 -17.55
C PHE A 132 8.68 -12.60 -17.20
N GLU A 133 9.24 -11.85 -18.14
CA GLU A 133 10.16 -10.78 -17.76
C GLU A 133 9.33 -9.77 -16.96
N ALA A 134 9.26 -9.94 -15.64
CA ALA A 134 8.54 -9.01 -14.79
C ALA A 134 9.00 -7.59 -15.12
N GLU A 135 8.12 -6.73 -15.66
CA GLU A 135 8.33 -5.28 -15.66
C GLU A 135 8.13 -4.79 -14.22
N SER A 136 9.09 -5.11 -13.36
CA SER A 136 9.17 -4.50 -12.05
C SER A 136 9.56 -3.04 -12.28
N GLY A 137 8.73 -2.11 -11.82
CA GLY A 137 9.16 -0.74 -11.51
C GLY A 137 10.44 -0.76 -10.65
N PRO A 138 11.14 0.38 -10.47
CA PRO A 138 12.54 0.43 -10.04
C PRO A 138 12.76 -0.14 -8.63
N ARG A 139 12.81 -1.46 -8.53
CA ARG A 139 13.54 -2.20 -7.51
C ARG A 139 14.98 -2.23 -7.98
N LEU A 140 15.91 -2.18 -7.04
CA LEU A 140 17.34 -2.27 -7.31
C LEU A 140 17.64 -3.63 -7.98
N ARG A 141 17.49 -3.69 -9.31
CA ARG A 141 17.84 -4.82 -10.16
C ARG A 141 19.31 -4.67 -10.51
N ILE A 142 20.08 -5.67 -10.11
CA ILE A 142 21.41 -5.90 -10.62
C ILE A 142 21.22 -6.28 -12.09
N VAL A 143 21.50 -5.35 -12.99
CA VAL A 143 21.62 -5.64 -14.42
C VAL A 143 23.09 -5.97 -14.64
N HIS A 144 23.37 -7.22 -14.98
CA HIS A 144 24.69 -7.63 -15.43
C HIS A 144 24.96 -6.97 -16.79
N SER A 145 26.12 -6.36 -16.98
CA SER A 145 26.55 -5.96 -18.32
C SER A 145 27.01 -7.20 -19.08
N ASP A 146 26.19 -7.69 -20.01
CA ASP A 146 26.54 -8.76 -20.95
C ASP A 146 27.52 -8.26 -22.05
N ASP A 147 28.59 -7.58 -21.66
CA ASP A 147 29.67 -7.17 -22.57
C ASP A 147 30.78 -8.23 -22.69
N GLY A 148 30.61 -9.39 -22.05
CA GLY A 148 31.58 -10.49 -22.04
C GLY A 148 32.73 -10.30 -21.06
N SER A 149 32.62 -9.39 -20.10
CA SER A 149 33.55 -9.27 -18.97
C SER A 149 33.22 -10.25 -17.82
N VAL A 150 34.24 -10.66 -17.07
CA VAL A 150 34.07 -11.56 -15.91
C VAL A 150 33.54 -10.73 -14.74
N GLY A 151 32.28 -10.96 -14.36
CA GLY A 151 31.68 -10.39 -13.14
C GLY A 151 31.93 -11.26 -11.90
N ASP A 152 31.54 -10.74 -10.74
CA ASP A 152 31.53 -11.45 -9.45
C ASP A 152 30.09 -11.52 -8.90
N PRO A 153 29.14 -12.13 -9.64
CA PRO A 153 27.70 -12.05 -9.34
C PRO A 153 27.35 -12.63 -7.97
N GLU A 154 28.11 -13.61 -7.48
CA GLU A 154 27.90 -14.22 -6.17
C GLU A 154 28.29 -13.28 -5.02
N LEU A 155 29.40 -12.53 -5.16
CA LEU A 155 29.82 -11.53 -4.18
C LEU A 155 28.82 -10.37 -4.13
N LEU A 156 28.34 -9.93 -5.29
CA LEU A 156 27.35 -8.86 -5.39
C LEU A 156 26.01 -9.31 -4.78
N ARG A 157 25.54 -10.53 -5.09
CA ARG A 157 24.34 -11.12 -4.51
C ARG A 157 24.44 -11.26 -3.00
N ARG A 158 25.58 -11.73 -2.48
CA ARG A 158 25.85 -11.86 -1.04
C ARG A 158 25.85 -10.50 -0.34
N GLY A 159 26.47 -9.49 -0.96
CA GLY A 159 26.44 -8.11 -0.49
C GLY A 159 25.00 -7.57 -0.37
N VAL A 160 24.19 -7.75 -1.41
CA VAL A 160 22.77 -7.36 -1.39
C VAL A 160 21.98 -8.11 -0.32
N LEU A 161 22.25 -9.40 -0.10
CA LEU A 161 21.60 -10.15 0.97
C LEU A 161 21.91 -9.58 2.36
N TYR A 162 23.16 -9.22 2.61
CA TYR A 162 23.55 -8.57 3.87
C TYR A 162 22.92 -7.18 4.05
N ILE A 163 22.75 -6.41 2.97
CA ILE A 163 22.01 -5.14 3.01
C ILE A 163 20.55 -5.40 3.39
N LYS A 164 19.90 -6.37 2.76
CA LYS A 164 18.52 -6.75 3.06
C LYS A 164 18.33 -7.23 4.50
N SER A 165 19.34 -7.87 5.08
CA SER A 165 19.32 -8.31 6.49
C SER A 165 19.77 -7.22 7.49
N GLY A 166 20.11 -6.02 7.02
CA GLY A 166 20.58 -4.91 7.86
C GLY A 166 22.03 -5.02 8.34
N ASP A 167 22.77 -6.06 7.92
CA ASP A 167 24.16 -6.31 8.29
C ASP A 167 25.10 -5.46 7.39
N LEU A 168 25.02 -4.13 7.50
CA LEU A 168 25.72 -3.17 6.62
C LEU A 168 27.25 -3.35 6.63
N THR A 169 27.83 -3.78 7.75
CA THR A 169 29.27 -4.06 7.85
C THR A 169 29.69 -5.25 6.99
N LYS A 170 28.96 -6.38 7.09
CA LYS A 170 29.23 -7.57 6.28
C LYS A 170 28.94 -7.33 4.81
N ALA A 171 27.94 -6.51 4.50
CA ALA A 171 27.67 -6.07 3.14
C ALA A 171 28.91 -5.36 2.56
N LYS A 172 29.48 -4.39 3.28
CA LYS A 172 30.69 -3.68 2.83
C LYS A 172 31.88 -4.62 2.65
N GLU A 173 32.11 -5.55 3.57
CA GLU A 173 33.20 -6.53 3.46
C GLU A 173 33.05 -7.38 2.20
N ALA A 174 31.87 -8.00 1.99
CA ALA A 174 31.61 -8.84 0.84
C ALA A 174 31.70 -8.10 -0.50
N LEU A 175 31.24 -6.84 -0.54
CA LEU A 175 31.27 -6.01 -1.75
C LEU A 175 32.68 -5.47 -2.04
N SER A 176 33.53 -5.31 -1.02
CA SER A 176 34.91 -4.82 -1.19
C SER A 176 35.85 -5.86 -1.80
N GLU A 177 35.44 -7.14 -1.82
CA GLU A 177 36.14 -8.22 -2.50
C GLU A 177 36.04 -8.12 -4.04
N ILE A 178 35.09 -7.33 -4.56
CA ILE A 178 34.88 -7.14 -6.00
C ILE A 178 35.99 -6.24 -6.57
N ALA A 179 36.75 -6.77 -7.54
CA ALA A 179 37.90 -6.08 -8.11
C ALA A 179 37.49 -4.91 -9.03
N PRO A 180 38.28 -3.82 -9.13
CA PRO A 180 38.01 -2.68 -10.03
C PRO A 180 37.75 -3.05 -11.49
N GLU A 181 38.34 -4.14 -11.96
CA GLU A 181 38.22 -4.66 -13.32
C GLU A 181 36.94 -5.47 -13.55
N SER A 182 36.18 -5.77 -12.49
CA SER A 182 34.93 -6.53 -12.55
C SER A 182 33.78 -5.67 -13.11
N ALA A 183 32.94 -6.27 -13.93
CA ALA A 183 31.70 -5.68 -14.44
C ALA A 183 30.77 -5.18 -13.32
N ASP A 184 30.82 -5.87 -12.17
CA ASP A 184 29.98 -5.62 -11.01
C ASP A 184 30.56 -4.53 -10.09
N PHE A 185 31.78 -4.07 -10.36
CA PHE A 185 32.47 -3.08 -9.53
C PHE A 185 31.71 -1.77 -9.37
N PRO A 186 31.10 -1.20 -10.44
CA PRO A 186 30.19 -0.09 -10.30
C PRO A 186 29.07 -0.34 -9.28
N SER A 187 28.31 -1.40 -9.45
CA SER A 187 27.20 -1.78 -8.58
C SER A 187 27.68 -1.98 -7.14
N ALA A 188 28.83 -2.64 -6.95
CA ALA A 188 29.44 -2.86 -5.65
C ALA A 188 29.81 -1.55 -4.95
N CYS A 189 30.48 -0.63 -5.65
CA CYS A 189 30.86 0.68 -5.11
C CYS A 189 29.64 1.52 -4.75
N GLY A 190 28.61 1.50 -5.61
CA GLY A 190 27.33 2.19 -5.34
C GLY A 190 26.66 1.68 -4.06
N LEU A 191 26.61 0.36 -3.88
CA LEU A 191 26.09 -0.28 -2.67
C LEU A 191 26.95 0.02 -1.43
N ILE A 192 28.28 0.04 -1.54
CA ILE A 192 29.18 0.43 -0.44
C ILE A 192 28.94 1.89 -0.04
N ALA A 193 28.83 2.80 -1.02
CA ALA A 193 28.56 4.22 -0.76
C ALA A 193 27.21 4.39 -0.05
N MET A 194 26.17 3.67 -0.49
CA MET A 194 24.88 3.63 0.20
C MET A 194 24.98 3.11 1.63
N CYS A 195 25.68 1.99 1.88
CA CYS A 195 25.91 1.48 3.23
C CYS A 195 26.60 2.54 4.12
N ARG A 196 27.60 3.24 3.58
CA ARG A 196 28.31 4.32 4.29
C ARG A 196 27.38 5.48 4.62
N LEU A 197 26.55 5.93 3.67
CA LEU A 197 25.52 6.95 3.91
C LEU A 197 24.55 6.54 5.02
N LEU A 198 24.06 5.30 5.01
CA LEU A 198 23.16 4.78 6.04
C LEU A 198 23.81 4.74 7.43
N THR A 199 25.14 4.56 7.50
CA THR A 199 25.91 4.64 8.75
C THR A 199 26.37 6.05 9.14
N GLY A 200 26.03 7.08 8.34
CA GLY A 200 26.44 8.47 8.57
C GLY A 200 27.86 8.82 8.11
N ASP A 201 28.59 7.90 7.48
CA ASP A 201 29.92 8.11 6.90
C ASP A 201 29.81 8.76 5.51
N THR A 202 29.34 10.01 5.45
CA THR A 202 29.17 10.73 4.18
C THR A 202 30.50 11.03 3.50
N ALA A 203 31.57 11.26 4.26
CA ALA A 203 32.92 11.51 3.74
C ALA A 203 33.46 10.27 3.03
N GLY A 204 33.40 9.11 3.68
CA GLY A 204 33.82 7.86 3.09
C GLY A 204 32.96 7.41 1.91
N ALA A 205 31.66 7.74 1.90
CA ALA A 205 30.81 7.51 0.74
C ALA A 205 31.30 8.29 -0.49
N ALA A 206 31.76 9.53 -0.29
CA ALA A 206 32.31 10.35 -1.38
C ALA A 206 33.63 9.78 -1.90
N GLU A 207 34.54 9.35 -1.01
CA GLU A 207 35.79 8.70 -1.40
C GLU A 207 35.56 7.45 -2.26
N GLU A 208 34.55 6.64 -1.92
CA GLU A 208 34.19 5.46 -2.73
C GLU A 208 33.63 5.83 -4.10
N CYS A 209 32.79 6.87 -4.17
CA CYS A 209 32.27 7.37 -5.45
C CYS A 209 33.39 7.94 -6.32
N GLU A 210 34.30 8.72 -5.74
CA GLU A 210 35.47 9.27 -6.43
C GLU A 210 36.41 8.15 -6.91
N ARG A 211 36.59 7.10 -6.10
CA ARG A 211 37.33 5.90 -6.50
C ARG A 211 36.67 5.23 -7.70
N MET A 212 35.37 5.03 -7.67
CA MET A 212 34.60 4.45 -8.77
C MET A 212 34.72 5.28 -10.05
N LEU A 213 34.59 6.61 -9.94
CA LEU A 213 34.67 7.55 -11.07
C LEU A 213 36.09 7.67 -11.68
N LYS A 214 37.14 7.25 -10.97
CA LYS A 214 38.49 7.14 -11.58
C LYS A 214 38.59 6.00 -12.60
N TYR A 215 37.89 4.90 -12.36
CA TYR A 215 37.87 3.74 -13.26
C TYR A 215 36.76 3.86 -14.31
N TYR A 216 35.60 4.38 -13.90
CA TYR A 216 34.40 4.47 -14.73
C TYR A 216 33.84 5.91 -14.73
N PRO A 217 34.53 6.86 -15.42
CA PRO A 217 34.21 8.29 -15.33
C PRO A 217 32.83 8.66 -15.88
N ASP A 218 32.30 7.86 -16.81
CA ASP A 218 31.02 8.09 -17.48
C ASP A 218 29.98 7.01 -17.14
N ASN A 219 30.16 6.30 -16.02
CA ASN A 219 29.15 5.33 -15.59
C ASN A 219 27.98 6.06 -14.90
N ILE A 220 26.76 5.87 -15.43
CA ILE A 220 25.54 6.56 -14.96
C ILE A 220 25.31 6.27 -13.48
N HIS A 221 25.39 5.00 -13.07
CA HIS A 221 25.18 4.59 -11.69
C HIS A 221 26.20 5.25 -10.72
N ALA A 222 27.46 5.43 -11.16
CA ALA A 222 28.52 6.07 -10.38
C ALA A 222 28.18 7.54 -10.14
N LEU A 223 27.88 8.23 -11.23
CA LEU A 223 27.60 9.66 -11.23
C LEU A 223 26.31 9.95 -10.45
N THR A 224 25.27 9.12 -10.57
CA THR A 224 24.01 9.31 -9.81
C THR A 224 24.21 9.07 -8.32
N THR A 225 24.98 8.05 -7.94
CA THR A 225 25.31 7.80 -6.54
C THR A 225 26.16 8.94 -5.97
N TYR A 226 27.12 9.45 -6.75
CA TYR A 226 27.94 10.59 -6.35
C TYR A 226 27.12 11.87 -6.19
N CYS A 227 26.15 12.13 -7.07
CA CYS A 227 25.17 13.21 -6.90
C CYS A 227 24.46 13.11 -5.56
N ALA A 228 23.89 11.94 -5.23
CA ALA A 228 23.17 11.74 -3.97
C ALA A 228 24.09 11.97 -2.74
N VAL A 229 25.34 11.48 -2.79
CA VAL A 229 26.33 11.72 -1.73
C VAL A 229 26.66 13.20 -1.57
N LEU A 230 26.87 13.92 -2.68
CA LEU A 230 27.16 15.37 -2.65
C LEU A 230 25.97 16.18 -2.11
N VAL A 231 24.74 15.79 -2.46
CA VAL A 231 23.52 16.37 -1.89
C VAL A 231 23.45 16.14 -0.38
N ALA A 232 23.76 14.92 0.09
CA ALA A 232 23.81 14.60 1.52
C ALA A 232 24.92 15.35 2.28
N GLN A 233 26.01 15.73 1.59
CA GLN A 233 27.08 16.59 2.13
C GLN A 233 26.76 18.09 2.04
N GLU A 234 25.56 18.49 1.59
CA GLU A 234 25.17 19.88 1.32
C GLU A 234 26.05 20.60 0.27
N ARG A 235 26.83 19.86 -0.52
CA ARG A 235 27.71 20.38 -1.59
C ARG A 235 26.93 20.59 -2.89
N LYS A 236 25.92 21.46 -2.84
CA LYS A 236 24.90 21.64 -3.89
C LYS A 236 25.47 22.00 -5.27
N GLU A 237 26.48 22.88 -5.33
CA GLU A 237 27.03 23.33 -6.61
C GLU A 237 27.85 22.23 -7.30
N GLU A 238 28.57 21.41 -6.55
CA GLU A 238 29.28 20.25 -7.09
C GLU A 238 28.29 19.17 -7.56
N ALA A 239 27.22 18.95 -6.79
CA ALA A 239 26.15 18.03 -7.17
C ALA A 239 25.48 18.46 -8.48
N LYS A 240 25.24 19.76 -8.68
CA LYS A 240 24.72 20.30 -9.95
C LYS A 240 25.68 20.11 -11.11
N GLU A 241 26.99 20.20 -10.90
CA GLU A 241 27.95 19.98 -11.98
C GLU A 241 27.95 18.52 -12.45
N VAL A 242 27.90 17.58 -11.51
CA VAL A 242 27.71 16.16 -11.81
C VAL A 242 26.34 15.93 -12.48
N GLY A 243 25.29 16.62 -12.01
CA GLY A 243 23.95 16.59 -12.61
C GLY A 243 23.94 17.07 -14.07
N ARG A 244 24.64 18.16 -14.41
CA ARG A 244 24.77 18.62 -15.80
C ARG A 244 25.48 17.60 -16.68
N LYS A 245 26.50 16.92 -16.13
CA LYS A 245 27.16 15.81 -16.83
C LYS A 245 26.16 14.70 -17.13
N LEU A 246 25.37 14.28 -16.14
CA LEU A 246 24.31 13.28 -16.30
C LEU A 246 23.22 13.71 -17.31
N ALA A 247 22.83 14.99 -17.30
CA ALA A 247 21.84 15.53 -18.24
C ALA A 247 22.30 15.39 -19.71
N ALA A 248 23.59 15.59 -19.96
CA ALA A 248 24.20 15.46 -21.28
C ALA A 248 24.35 14.00 -21.76
N MET A 249 24.13 13.02 -20.88
CA MET A 249 24.18 11.60 -21.24
C MET A 249 22.83 11.16 -21.81
N ASP A 250 22.86 10.50 -22.96
CA ASP A 250 21.69 9.87 -23.54
C ASP A 250 21.69 8.37 -23.23
N SER A 251 20.58 7.89 -22.68
CA SER A 251 20.28 6.47 -22.52
C SER A 251 18.87 6.22 -23.04
N ASP A 252 18.67 5.08 -23.70
CA ASP A 252 17.36 4.56 -24.10
C ASP A 252 16.84 3.51 -23.11
N GLN A 253 17.61 3.18 -22.07
CA GLN A 253 17.21 2.25 -21.03
C GLN A 253 16.37 2.98 -19.98
N ILE A 254 15.24 2.37 -19.59
CA ILE A 254 14.29 2.95 -18.63
C ILE A 254 14.98 3.20 -17.29
N GLU A 255 15.74 2.22 -16.78
CA GLU A 255 16.41 2.29 -15.48
C GLU A 255 17.41 3.43 -15.40
N ASP A 256 18.20 3.64 -16.45
CA ASP A 256 19.19 4.70 -16.50
C ASP A 256 18.52 6.08 -16.60
N LEU A 257 17.46 6.19 -17.39
CA LEU A 257 16.68 7.41 -17.47
C LEU A 257 16.04 7.75 -16.12
N TYR A 258 15.53 6.76 -15.37
CA TYR A 258 15.05 6.97 -14.01
C TYR A 258 16.15 7.48 -13.10
N ARG A 259 17.32 6.83 -13.09
CA ARG A 259 18.46 7.24 -12.23
C ARG A 259 18.91 8.66 -12.55
N ILE A 260 19.05 8.99 -13.83
CA ILE A 260 19.40 10.35 -14.27
C ILE A 260 18.32 11.34 -13.82
N ALA A 261 17.05 11.07 -14.12
CA ALA A 261 15.95 11.96 -13.77
C ALA A 261 15.90 12.24 -12.26
N THR A 262 16.01 11.20 -11.42
CA THR A 262 16.03 11.35 -9.96
C THR A 262 17.20 12.22 -9.49
N ALA A 263 18.42 11.99 -10.02
CA ALA A 263 19.57 12.83 -9.68
C ALA A 263 19.37 14.31 -10.10
N LEU A 264 18.75 14.56 -11.26
CA LEU A 264 18.40 15.92 -11.71
C LEU A 264 17.36 16.57 -10.79
N CYS A 265 16.36 15.81 -10.35
CA CYS A 265 15.34 16.25 -9.39
C CYS A 265 15.95 16.65 -8.04
N GLU A 266 16.87 15.85 -7.51
CA GLU A 266 17.56 16.10 -6.24
C GLU A 266 18.51 17.31 -6.30
N THR A 267 19.13 17.55 -7.46
CA THR A 267 20.05 18.67 -7.68
C THR A 267 19.34 19.98 -8.04
N GLY A 268 18.03 19.94 -8.31
CA GLY A 268 17.22 21.09 -8.69
C GLY A 268 17.44 21.56 -10.13
N LEU A 269 17.93 20.67 -10.99
CA LEU A 269 18.05 20.91 -12.44
C LEU A 269 16.70 20.58 -13.10
N ASP A 270 15.68 21.39 -12.80
CA ASP A 270 14.28 21.10 -13.14
C ASP A 270 14.03 21.03 -14.66
N GLU A 271 14.73 21.85 -15.45
CA GLU A 271 14.58 21.87 -16.90
C GLU A 271 15.13 20.61 -17.57
N GLU A 272 16.32 20.19 -17.16
CA GLU A 272 16.95 18.95 -17.61
C GLU A 272 16.16 17.73 -17.10
N ALA A 273 15.69 17.76 -15.84
CA ALA A 273 14.83 16.73 -15.28
C ALA A 273 13.56 16.55 -16.12
N TYR A 274 12.88 17.64 -16.46
CA TYR A 274 11.69 17.61 -17.29
C TYR A 274 11.95 16.93 -18.65
N GLN A 275 13.09 17.19 -19.30
CA GLN A 275 13.42 16.57 -20.59
C GLN A 275 13.56 15.05 -20.47
N LYS A 276 14.27 14.56 -19.44
CA LYS A 276 14.44 13.11 -19.21
C LYS A 276 13.12 12.46 -18.77
N LEU A 277 12.35 13.14 -17.92
CA LEU A 277 11.02 12.69 -17.49
C LEU A 277 10.00 12.67 -18.64
N THR A 278 10.10 13.58 -19.61
CA THR A 278 9.27 13.56 -20.82
C THR A 278 9.56 12.31 -21.66
N LYS A 279 10.83 11.88 -21.72
CA LYS A 279 11.21 10.63 -22.38
C LYS A 279 10.69 9.42 -21.61
N LEU A 280 10.87 9.39 -20.28
CA LEU A 280 10.33 8.34 -19.42
C LEU A 280 8.82 8.21 -19.55
N LYS A 281 8.07 9.32 -19.47
CA LYS A 281 6.61 9.35 -19.62
C LYS A 281 6.13 8.80 -20.97
N LYS A 282 6.94 8.85 -22.03
CA LYS A 282 6.57 8.22 -23.31
C LYS A 282 6.68 6.70 -23.27
N MET A 283 7.61 6.17 -22.48
CA MET A 283 7.85 4.73 -22.33
C MET A 283 6.99 4.12 -21.23
N GLN A 284 6.77 4.88 -20.16
CA GLN A 284 6.00 4.51 -18.96
C GLN A 284 4.92 5.59 -18.73
N PRO A 285 3.88 5.66 -19.58
CA PRO A 285 2.90 6.75 -19.56
C PRO A 285 2.00 6.78 -18.33
N TYR A 286 1.93 5.67 -17.59
CA TYR A 286 1.03 5.50 -16.46
C TYR A 286 1.74 5.23 -15.14
N ASP A 287 3.07 5.30 -15.07
CA ASP A 287 3.81 5.16 -13.81
C ASP A 287 3.58 6.38 -12.90
N ASP A 288 3.17 6.13 -11.66
CA ASP A 288 2.75 7.18 -10.73
C ASP A 288 3.90 8.13 -10.37
N THR A 289 5.09 7.58 -10.19
CA THR A 289 6.31 8.30 -9.83
C THR A 289 6.78 9.19 -10.97
N VAL A 290 6.81 8.68 -12.20
CA VAL A 290 7.13 9.45 -13.41
C VAL A 290 6.12 10.57 -13.62
N LEU A 291 4.82 10.28 -13.51
CA LEU A 291 3.79 11.30 -13.68
C LEU A 291 3.90 12.41 -12.63
N TRP A 292 4.16 12.06 -11.37
CA TRP A 292 4.39 13.02 -10.29
C TRP A 292 5.65 13.86 -10.55
N PHE A 293 6.80 13.22 -10.79
CA PHE A 293 8.07 13.92 -11.03
C PHE A 293 7.97 14.81 -12.26
N HIS A 294 7.36 14.33 -13.34
CA HIS A 294 7.12 15.12 -14.54
C HIS A 294 6.25 16.33 -14.24
N ALA A 295 5.18 16.18 -13.44
CA ALA A 295 4.34 17.31 -13.04
C ALA A 295 5.12 18.36 -12.24
N VAL A 296 5.97 17.93 -11.31
CA VAL A 296 6.81 18.82 -10.50
C VAL A 296 7.82 19.57 -11.37
N ALA A 297 8.57 18.85 -12.20
CA ALA A 297 9.57 19.43 -13.10
C ALA A 297 8.93 20.42 -14.09
N ALA A 298 7.80 20.04 -14.69
CA ALA A 298 7.03 20.91 -15.57
C ALA A 298 6.60 22.20 -14.86
N LEU A 299 6.03 22.11 -13.65
CA LEU A 299 5.58 23.27 -12.91
C LEU A 299 6.74 24.21 -12.55
N ARG A 300 7.87 23.66 -12.08
CA ARG A 300 9.06 24.44 -11.70
C ARG A 300 9.77 25.09 -12.90
N SER A 301 9.67 24.49 -14.07
CA SER A 301 10.10 25.07 -15.34
C SER A 301 9.09 26.03 -15.98
N GLY A 302 7.97 26.34 -15.31
CA GLY A 302 6.95 27.28 -15.82
C GLY A 302 5.97 26.70 -16.83
N ARG A 303 5.94 25.37 -17.02
CA ARG A 303 5.03 24.63 -17.91
C ARG A 303 3.78 24.15 -17.15
N ARG A 304 2.94 25.09 -16.74
CA ARG A 304 1.78 24.81 -15.87
C ARG A 304 0.79 23.84 -16.51
N GLU A 305 0.46 24.01 -17.79
CA GLU A 305 -0.51 23.18 -18.50
C GLU A 305 -0.07 21.71 -18.56
N GLU A 306 1.24 21.48 -18.71
CA GLU A 306 1.81 20.13 -18.77
C GLU A 306 1.87 19.45 -17.40
N ALA A 307 2.07 20.25 -16.35
CA ALA A 307 1.94 19.78 -14.97
C ALA A 307 0.49 19.33 -14.70
N ILE A 308 -0.49 20.16 -15.08
CA ILE A 308 -1.92 19.83 -14.96
C ILE A 308 -2.24 18.54 -15.74
N ALA A 309 -1.81 18.42 -16.99
CA ALA A 309 -2.06 17.23 -17.81
C ALA A 309 -1.46 15.96 -17.20
N SER A 310 -0.30 16.05 -16.55
CA SER A 310 0.34 14.89 -15.90
C SER A 310 -0.38 14.49 -14.62
N LEU A 311 -0.84 15.45 -13.82
CA LEU A 311 -1.67 15.18 -12.64
C LEU A 311 -3.07 14.67 -13.02
N GLU A 312 -3.64 15.10 -14.13
CA GLU A 312 -4.91 14.55 -14.65
C GLU A 312 -4.79 13.07 -14.98
N VAL A 313 -3.71 12.66 -15.67
CA VAL A 313 -3.44 11.24 -15.90
C VAL A 313 -3.24 10.52 -14.58
N LEU A 314 -2.38 11.04 -13.69
CA LEU A 314 -2.07 10.44 -12.38
C LEU A 314 -3.34 10.18 -11.56
N THR A 315 -4.21 11.19 -11.43
CA THR A 315 -5.45 11.10 -10.63
C THR A 315 -6.54 10.27 -11.31
N THR A 316 -6.47 10.09 -12.63
CA THR A 316 -7.38 9.19 -13.35
C THR A 316 -6.94 7.74 -13.20
N VAL A 317 -5.63 7.45 -13.31
CA VAL A 317 -5.09 6.10 -13.15
C VAL A 317 -5.12 5.65 -11.69
N TYR A 318 -4.80 6.56 -10.77
CA TYR A 318 -4.72 6.30 -9.33
C TYR A 318 -5.67 7.22 -8.56
N PRO A 319 -6.99 6.92 -8.54
CA PRO A 319 -7.98 7.78 -7.87
C PRO A 319 -7.76 7.92 -6.36
N ARG A 320 -7.00 7.00 -5.74
CA ARG A 320 -6.61 7.05 -4.31
C ARG A 320 -5.39 7.92 -4.00
N LYS A 321 -4.69 8.47 -5.00
CA LYS A 321 -3.61 9.47 -4.83
C LYS A 321 -4.21 10.85 -4.57
N VAL A 322 -4.89 11.01 -3.43
CA VAL A 322 -5.69 12.20 -3.08
C VAL A 322 -4.82 13.47 -2.92
N ILE A 323 -3.54 13.34 -2.58
CA ILE A 323 -2.60 14.47 -2.56
C ILE A 323 -2.37 15.00 -3.98
N ALA A 324 -2.19 14.13 -4.99
CA ALA A 324 -2.12 14.56 -6.38
C ALA A 324 -3.39 15.29 -6.81
N MET A 325 -4.56 14.82 -6.39
CA MET A 325 -5.85 15.46 -6.64
C MET A 325 -5.93 16.86 -5.98
N LEU A 326 -5.51 16.99 -4.72
CA LEU A 326 -5.41 18.27 -4.02
C LEU A 326 -4.56 19.28 -4.80
N TYR A 327 -3.40 18.85 -5.31
CA TYR A 327 -2.54 19.72 -6.12
C TYR A 327 -3.16 20.09 -7.47
N LEU A 328 -3.81 19.14 -8.15
CA LEU A 328 -4.51 19.38 -9.40
C LEU A 328 -5.63 20.43 -9.25
N GLU A 329 -6.45 20.31 -8.19
CA GLU A 329 -7.52 21.26 -7.88
C GLU A 329 -6.98 22.68 -7.67
N ARG A 330 -5.87 22.82 -6.93
CA ARG A 330 -5.25 24.12 -6.69
C ARG A 330 -4.65 24.73 -7.95
N LEU A 331 -4.04 23.90 -8.79
CA LEU A 331 -3.49 24.36 -10.07
C LEU A 331 -4.58 24.82 -11.04
N ARG A 332 -5.74 24.16 -11.05
CA ARG A 332 -6.90 24.59 -11.83
C ARG A 332 -7.56 25.85 -11.25
N GLY A 333 -7.55 26.02 -9.92
CA GLY A 333 -8.08 27.19 -9.23
C GLY A 333 -7.19 28.44 -9.27
N GLU A 334 -6.21 28.51 -10.18
CA GLU A 334 -5.25 29.63 -10.35
C GLU A 334 -4.49 30.04 -9.08
N LYS A 335 -4.41 29.16 -8.07
CA LYS A 335 -3.59 29.41 -6.89
C LYS A 335 -2.11 29.27 -7.25
N GLU A 336 -1.27 30.06 -6.59
CA GLU A 336 0.17 29.84 -6.57
C GLU A 336 0.43 28.57 -5.74
N VAL A 337 1.07 27.59 -6.38
CA VAL A 337 1.26 26.25 -5.83
C VAL A 337 2.71 25.88 -6.04
N SER A 338 3.34 25.38 -4.98
CA SER A 338 4.69 24.82 -5.06
C SER A 338 4.61 23.30 -4.88
N LEU A 339 5.06 22.57 -5.90
CA LEU A 339 5.22 21.12 -5.87
C LEU A 339 6.64 20.74 -5.42
N SER A 340 6.74 19.59 -4.76
CA SER A 340 7.99 18.96 -4.34
C SER A 340 8.12 17.60 -4.98
N TYR A 341 9.34 17.21 -5.41
CA TYR A 341 9.58 15.86 -5.90
C TYR A 341 9.26 14.79 -4.84
N PHE A 342 9.46 15.13 -3.57
CA PHE A 342 8.90 14.34 -2.47
C PHE A 342 7.38 14.41 -2.48
N TYR A 343 6.72 13.28 -2.75
CA TYR A 343 5.27 13.14 -2.70
C TYR A 343 4.78 13.33 -1.26
N ARG A 344 4.29 14.53 -0.96
CA ARG A 344 3.79 14.89 0.35
C ARG A 344 2.81 16.04 0.24
N MET A 345 1.91 16.10 1.20
CA MET A 345 1.03 17.23 1.40
C MET A 345 1.81 18.47 1.91
N PRO A 346 1.37 19.70 1.58
CA PRO A 346 1.90 20.93 2.17
C PRO A 346 1.79 20.93 3.70
N GLN A 347 2.73 21.62 4.37
CA GLN A 347 2.80 21.65 5.84
C GLN A 347 1.55 22.25 6.49
N GLU A 348 0.95 23.26 5.87
CA GLU A 348 -0.29 23.88 6.37
C GLU A 348 -1.46 22.89 6.34
N ASP A 349 -1.61 22.15 5.23
CA ASP A 349 -2.66 21.15 5.07
C ASP A 349 -2.43 19.94 5.99
N TYR A 350 -1.17 19.54 6.19
CA TYR A 350 -0.81 18.50 7.15
C TYR A 350 -1.20 18.89 8.57
N LYS A 351 -0.95 20.15 8.94
CA LYS A 351 -1.36 20.66 10.24
C LYS A 351 -2.88 20.71 10.36
N GLU A 352 -3.59 21.22 9.35
CA GLU A 352 -5.06 21.28 9.34
C GLU A 352 -5.68 19.88 9.46
N LEU A 353 -5.18 18.91 8.68
CA LEU A 353 -5.55 17.50 8.78
C LEU A 353 -5.33 16.96 10.20
N SER A 354 -4.14 17.18 10.75
CA SER A 354 -3.78 16.67 12.09
C SER A 354 -4.66 17.29 13.19
N ASP A 355 -4.87 18.61 13.15
CA ASP A 355 -5.71 19.34 14.09
C ASP A 355 -7.17 18.84 14.00
N PHE A 356 -7.68 18.61 12.78
CA PHE A 356 -9.00 18.04 12.56
C PHE A 356 -9.12 16.63 13.14
N LEU A 357 -8.19 15.73 12.83
CA LEU A 357 -8.24 14.34 13.29
C LEU A 357 -8.14 14.25 14.83
N LEU A 358 -7.28 15.06 15.45
CA LEU A 358 -7.19 15.14 16.92
C LEU A 358 -8.49 15.65 17.56
N MET A 359 -9.13 16.64 16.93
CA MET A 359 -10.43 17.15 17.38
C MET A 359 -11.52 16.07 17.25
N ALA A 360 -11.61 15.41 16.10
CA ALA A 360 -12.60 14.36 15.83
C ALA A 360 -12.40 13.13 16.75
N ASP A 361 -11.15 12.81 17.10
CA ASP A 361 -10.85 11.77 18.10
C ASP A 361 -11.31 12.19 19.52
N GLY A 362 -11.21 13.48 19.86
CA GLY A 362 -11.55 13.99 21.19
C GLY A 362 -13.04 14.23 21.47
N VAL A 363 -13.91 14.33 20.45
CA VAL A 363 -15.35 14.58 20.66
C VAL A 363 -16.11 13.34 21.16
N ALA A 364 -17.29 13.53 21.75
CA ALA A 364 -18.14 12.40 22.13
C ALA A 364 -18.60 11.59 20.90
N PRO A 365 -18.83 10.26 21.01
CA PRO A 365 -19.24 9.41 19.90
C PRO A 365 -20.44 9.94 19.12
N GLU A 366 -21.47 10.46 19.79
CA GLU A 366 -22.68 10.98 19.14
C GLU A 366 -22.40 12.23 18.27
N MET A 367 -21.37 13.00 18.62
CA MET A 367 -20.93 14.13 17.81
C MET A 367 -20.07 13.65 16.62
N ALA A 368 -19.22 12.66 16.84
CA ALA A 368 -18.39 12.08 15.78
C ALA A 368 -19.24 11.44 14.68
N GLU A 369 -20.29 10.70 15.02
CA GLU A 369 -21.22 10.12 14.04
C GLU A 369 -21.88 11.18 13.15
N ARG A 370 -22.16 12.37 13.71
CA ARG A 370 -22.70 13.49 12.91
C ARG A 370 -21.68 14.07 11.93
N LEU A 371 -20.38 13.94 12.21
CA LEU A 371 -19.32 14.35 11.29
C LEU A 371 -19.18 13.37 10.11
N GLY A 372 -19.49 12.09 10.30
CA GLY A 372 -19.29 11.05 9.28
C GLY A 372 -20.01 11.27 7.95
N GLY A 373 -21.13 12.00 7.96
CA GLY A 373 -21.88 12.35 6.75
C GLY A 373 -21.25 13.47 5.91
N GLU A 374 -20.23 14.16 6.43
CA GLU A 374 -19.57 15.26 5.75
C GLU A 374 -18.45 14.75 4.83
N LYS A 375 -18.48 15.17 3.57
CA LYS A 375 -17.49 14.75 2.55
C LYS A 375 -16.05 15.10 2.93
N GLU A 376 -15.85 16.17 3.70
CA GLU A 376 -14.52 16.58 4.16
C GLU A 376 -13.89 15.55 5.12
N VAL A 377 -14.69 14.80 5.89
CA VAL A 377 -14.14 13.77 6.80
C VAL A 377 -13.53 12.63 6.01
N LEU A 378 -14.26 12.12 5.00
CA LEU A 378 -13.75 11.09 4.09
C LEU A 378 -12.49 11.56 3.37
N ARG A 379 -12.46 12.83 2.92
CA ARG A 379 -11.29 13.42 2.28
C ARG A 379 -10.08 13.45 3.21
N TYR A 380 -10.24 13.88 4.46
CA TYR A 380 -9.16 13.90 5.45
C TYR A 380 -8.67 12.50 5.80
N ILE A 381 -9.57 11.52 5.95
CA ILE A 381 -9.19 10.12 6.15
C ILE A 381 -8.34 9.64 4.97
N ARG A 382 -8.80 9.80 3.72
CA ARG A 382 -8.04 9.37 2.54
C ARG A 382 -6.70 10.11 2.41
N LEU A 383 -6.63 11.40 2.73
CA LEU A 383 -5.37 12.16 2.77
C LEU A 383 -4.36 11.61 3.78
N ALA A 384 -4.83 11.19 4.96
CA ALA A 384 -3.97 10.58 5.97
C ALA A 384 -3.35 9.26 5.50
N PHE A 385 -4.08 8.47 4.70
CA PHE A 385 -3.60 7.21 4.14
C PHE A 385 -2.70 7.38 2.90
N ASP A 386 -2.86 8.47 2.14
CA ASP A 386 -1.98 8.78 0.99
C ASP A 386 -0.68 9.51 1.40
N GLN A 387 -0.67 10.19 2.55
CA GLN A 387 0.47 10.96 3.03
C GLN A 387 1.74 10.11 3.22
N LEU A 388 2.86 10.63 2.70
CA LEU A 388 4.16 9.93 2.68
C LEU A 388 4.05 8.53 2.05
N GLU A 389 3.24 8.39 1.01
CA GLU A 389 2.95 7.08 0.37
C GLU A 389 2.43 6.06 1.39
N GLY A 390 1.61 6.53 2.34
CA GLY A 390 1.04 5.67 3.39
C GLY A 390 2.04 5.18 4.43
N ARG A 391 3.15 5.90 4.67
CA ARG A 391 4.17 5.49 5.65
C ARG A 391 4.10 6.21 7.00
N ASP A 392 3.14 7.12 7.20
CA ASP A 392 2.90 7.77 8.49
C ASP A 392 1.95 6.94 9.37
N GLN A 393 2.46 5.85 9.94
CA GLN A 393 1.67 4.90 10.72
C GLN A 393 0.89 5.57 11.87
N LYS A 394 1.45 6.60 12.52
CA LYS A 394 0.78 7.29 13.63
C LYS A 394 -0.42 8.10 13.14
N LEU A 395 -0.26 8.81 12.03
CA LEU A 395 -1.35 9.54 11.41
C LEU A 395 -2.43 8.59 10.90
N GLN A 396 -2.04 7.46 10.29
CA GLN A 396 -2.96 6.42 9.83
C GLN A 396 -3.75 5.78 10.97
N GLN A 397 -3.10 5.45 12.09
CA GLN A 397 -3.80 4.93 13.28
C GLN A 397 -4.83 5.92 13.83
N LEU A 398 -4.49 7.21 13.87
CA LEU A 398 -5.43 8.24 14.28
C LEU A 398 -6.59 8.37 13.29
N ALA A 399 -6.30 8.41 11.99
CA ALA A 399 -7.31 8.50 10.94
C ALA A 399 -8.23 7.28 10.91
N ALA A 400 -7.69 6.07 11.08
CA ALA A 400 -8.43 4.82 11.22
C ALA A 400 -9.43 4.88 12.37
N ARG A 401 -8.97 5.30 13.56
CA ARG A 401 -9.84 5.45 14.74
C ARG A 401 -10.94 6.48 14.50
N VAL A 402 -10.60 7.63 13.91
CA VAL A 402 -11.59 8.67 13.56
C VAL A 402 -12.59 8.15 12.53
N ALA A 403 -12.15 7.42 11.50
CA ALA A 403 -13.03 6.83 10.48
C ALA A 403 -14.05 5.88 11.12
N ILE A 404 -13.59 5.01 12.02
CA ILE A 404 -14.46 4.07 12.74
C ILE A 404 -15.41 4.83 13.67
N LYS A 405 -14.91 5.79 14.45
CA LYS A 405 -15.72 6.57 15.37
C LYS A 405 -16.78 7.43 14.66
N CYS A 406 -16.46 7.94 13.48
CA CYS A 406 -17.39 8.71 12.65
C CYS A 406 -18.31 7.83 11.79
N ARG A 407 -18.21 6.50 11.85
CA ARG A 407 -18.97 5.57 10.99
C ARG A 407 -18.79 5.82 9.49
N CYS A 408 -17.57 6.16 9.10
CA CYS A 408 -17.18 6.26 7.69
C CYS A 408 -16.90 4.86 7.11
N ASP A 409 -17.90 3.98 7.14
CA ASP A 409 -17.72 2.54 6.89
C ASP A 409 -17.26 2.24 5.45
N GLU A 410 -17.60 3.09 4.48
CA GLU A 410 -17.07 3.03 3.12
C GLU A 410 -15.54 3.21 3.10
N ALA A 411 -15.02 4.26 3.74
CA ALA A 411 -13.58 4.49 3.84
C ALA A 411 -12.88 3.38 4.67
N VAL A 412 -13.54 2.89 5.73
CA VAL A 412 -13.02 1.76 6.52
C VAL A 412 -12.84 0.53 5.63
N ARG A 413 -13.86 0.16 4.83
CA ARG A 413 -13.76 -0.95 3.88
C ARG A 413 -12.70 -0.70 2.81
N GLU A 414 -12.61 0.51 2.27
CA GLU A 414 -11.58 0.88 1.29
C GLU A 414 -10.15 0.60 1.79
N ILE A 415 -9.88 0.93 3.07
CA ILE A 415 -8.58 0.74 3.71
C ILE A 415 -8.34 -0.75 4.06
N LEU A 416 -9.36 -1.45 4.55
CA LEU A 416 -9.25 -2.87 4.92
C LEU A 416 -9.01 -3.77 3.70
N LEU A 417 -9.51 -3.38 2.53
CA LEU A 417 -9.27 -4.07 1.26
C LEU A 417 -7.92 -3.72 0.63
N ASP A 418 -7.26 -2.65 1.08
CA ASP A 418 -5.96 -2.25 0.56
C ASP A 418 -4.88 -3.25 1.03
N TYR A 419 -4.41 -4.05 0.07
CA TYR A 419 -3.45 -5.11 0.35
C TYR A 419 -2.03 -4.58 0.59
N GLU A 420 -1.74 -3.33 0.22
CA GLU A 420 -0.48 -2.65 0.50
C GLU A 420 -0.51 -1.87 1.82
N ALA A 421 -1.69 -1.65 2.41
CA ALA A 421 -1.84 -0.95 3.68
C ALA A 421 -1.20 -1.70 4.86
N ASP A 422 -0.74 -0.92 5.85
CA ASP A 422 -0.08 -1.43 7.06
C ASP A 422 -1.00 -2.38 7.84
N GLU A 423 -0.54 -3.62 8.02
CA GLU A 423 -1.30 -4.69 8.68
C GLU A 423 -1.61 -4.38 10.16
N LEU A 424 -0.73 -3.65 10.86
CA LEU A 424 -0.98 -3.27 12.26
C LEU A 424 -2.12 -2.24 12.34
N VAL A 425 -2.20 -1.33 11.37
CA VAL A 425 -3.33 -0.38 11.26
C VAL A 425 -4.63 -1.16 10.99
N LYS A 426 -4.63 -2.10 10.04
CA LYS A 426 -5.83 -2.93 9.73
C LYS A 426 -6.28 -3.76 10.93
N LEU A 427 -5.37 -4.40 11.66
CA LEU A 427 -5.70 -5.14 12.89
C LEU A 427 -6.27 -4.23 13.98
N SER A 428 -5.73 -3.02 14.15
CA SER A 428 -6.28 -2.03 15.08
C SER A 428 -7.68 -1.58 14.65
N MET A 429 -7.93 -1.45 13.35
CA MET A 429 -9.25 -1.11 12.81
C MET A 429 -10.26 -2.20 13.11
N MET A 430 -9.92 -3.46 12.83
CA MET A 430 -10.78 -4.61 13.13
C MET A 430 -11.11 -4.70 14.62
N GLN A 431 -10.14 -4.46 15.50
CA GLN A 431 -10.39 -4.41 16.94
C GLN A 431 -11.42 -3.33 17.28
N SER A 432 -11.24 -2.10 16.80
CA SER A 432 -12.18 -1.01 17.07
C SER A 432 -13.56 -1.20 16.43
N LEU A 433 -13.66 -1.95 15.32
CA LEU A 433 -14.95 -2.36 14.75
C LEU A 433 -15.69 -3.34 15.67
N VAL A 434 -14.99 -4.32 16.26
CA VAL A 434 -15.59 -5.25 17.23
C VAL A 434 -16.02 -4.50 18.50
N GLU A 435 -15.24 -3.51 18.93
CA GLU A 435 -15.58 -2.65 20.08
C GLU A 435 -16.86 -1.80 19.85
N ARG A 436 -17.31 -1.60 18.60
CA ARG A 436 -18.64 -1.02 18.34
C ARG A 436 -19.79 -1.92 18.80
N ASN A 437 -19.52 -3.21 18.96
CA ASN A 437 -20.46 -4.21 19.48
C ASN A 437 -21.79 -4.25 18.70
N GLU A 438 -21.70 -4.40 17.38
CA GLU A 438 -22.83 -4.43 16.46
C GLU A 438 -22.65 -5.49 15.37
N ASP A 439 -23.76 -5.99 14.84
CA ASP A 439 -23.74 -6.92 13.71
C ASP A 439 -23.42 -6.15 12.41
N ASN A 440 -22.31 -6.49 11.78
CA ASN A 440 -21.87 -5.87 10.52
C ASN A 440 -20.86 -6.78 9.80
N SER A 441 -20.49 -6.42 8.57
CA SER A 441 -19.47 -7.15 7.81
C SER A 441 -18.62 -6.24 6.94
N PHE A 442 -17.33 -6.60 6.86
CA PHE A 442 -16.33 -5.88 6.08
C PHE A 442 -15.45 -6.89 5.35
N GLY A 443 -15.29 -6.74 4.04
CA GLY A 443 -14.18 -7.38 3.36
C GLY A 443 -12.85 -6.85 3.87
N VAL A 444 -11.94 -7.78 4.13
CA VAL A 444 -10.61 -7.50 4.65
C VAL A 444 -9.60 -8.29 3.84
N VAL A 445 -8.52 -7.61 3.43
CA VAL A 445 -7.32 -8.27 2.90
C VAL A 445 -6.24 -8.21 3.96
N ILE A 446 -5.91 -9.33 4.59
CA ILE A 446 -4.79 -9.44 5.54
C ILE A 446 -3.81 -10.46 5.05
N CYS A 447 -2.52 -10.11 5.05
CA CYS A 447 -1.47 -10.99 4.52
C CYS A 447 -1.73 -11.44 3.07
N ASN A 448 -2.39 -10.59 2.27
CA ASN A 448 -2.84 -10.87 0.90
C ASN A 448 -3.92 -11.97 0.82
N PHE A 449 -4.72 -12.15 1.86
CA PHE A 449 -5.89 -13.02 1.83
C PHE A 449 -7.15 -12.20 2.03
N TYR A 450 -8.03 -12.23 1.03
CA TYR A 450 -9.39 -11.73 1.20
C TYR A 450 -10.20 -12.68 2.09
N ARG A 451 -10.90 -12.10 3.06
CA ARG A 451 -11.92 -12.73 3.90
C ARG A 451 -13.00 -11.71 4.23
N GLU A 452 -14.24 -12.17 4.36
CA GLU A 452 -15.28 -11.40 5.01
C GLU A 452 -15.07 -11.45 6.52
N PHE A 453 -14.99 -10.28 7.16
CA PHE A 453 -14.86 -10.14 8.61
C PHE A 453 -16.19 -9.69 9.21
N PHE A 454 -16.82 -10.57 9.98
CA PHE A 454 -18.07 -10.31 10.66
C PHE A 454 -17.82 -9.73 12.05
N THR A 455 -18.51 -8.64 12.39
CA THR A 455 -18.65 -8.18 13.77
C THR A 455 -20.01 -8.60 14.31
N HIS A 456 -20.08 -8.82 15.62
CA HIS A 456 -21.27 -9.32 16.29
C HIS A 456 -21.63 -8.44 17.48
N LYS A 457 -22.92 -8.31 17.73
CA LYS A 457 -23.42 -7.75 18.97
C LYS A 457 -23.42 -8.80 20.08
N MET A 458 -22.60 -8.57 21.10
CA MET A 458 -22.45 -9.41 22.29
C MET A 458 -22.99 -8.71 23.53
N GLU A 459 -23.55 -9.47 24.47
CA GLU A 459 -23.97 -8.98 25.78
C GLU A 459 -23.12 -9.65 26.86
N PHE A 460 -22.27 -8.87 27.52
CA PHE A 460 -21.42 -9.34 28.62
C PHE A 460 -21.96 -8.84 29.96
N GLU A 461 -22.09 -9.74 30.92
CA GLU A 461 -22.53 -9.46 32.28
C GLU A 461 -21.34 -9.13 33.21
N GLY A 462 -21.64 -8.69 34.44
CA GLY A 462 -20.66 -8.50 35.50
C GLY A 462 -20.15 -7.07 35.69
N ARG A 463 -19.14 -6.93 36.55
CA ARG A 463 -18.49 -5.63 36.82
C ARG A 463 -17.54 -5.28 35.67
N ARG A 464 -17.78 -4.15 35.00
CA ARG A 464 -16.97 -3.60 33.89
C ARG A 464 -17.09 -4.39 32.57
N PRO A 465 -18.31 -4.50 32.00
CA PRO A 465 -18.53 -5.19 30.73
C PRO A 465 -17.69 -4.61 29.58
N ASP A 466 -17.40 -3.31 29.59
CA ASP A 466 -16.55 -2.66 28.59
C ASP A 466 -15.11 -3.22 28.58
N GLN A 467 -14.55 -3.55 29.75
CA GLN A 467 -13.21 -4.16 29.83
C GLN A 467 -13.21 -5.58 29.26
N PHE A 468 -14.30 -6.32 29.44
CA PHE A 468 -14.46 -7.65 28.87
C PHE A 468 -14.62 -7.57 27.34
N LEU A 469 -15.45 -6.64 26.85
CA LEU A 469 -15.62 -6.39 25.41
C LEU A 469 -14.28 -6.03 24.76
N GLU A 470 -13.49 -5.16 25.39
CA GLU A 470 -12.16 -4.81 24.93
C GLU A 470 -11.20 -6.02 24.86
N ALA A 471 -11.24 -6.92 25.84
CA ALA A 471 -10.45 -8.15 25.85
C ALA A 471 -10.90 -9.10 24.73
N PHE A 472 -12.21 -9.28 24.57
CA PHE A 472 -12.80 -10.05 23.48
C PHE A 472 -12.39 -9.50 22.11
N ALA A 473 -12.53 -8.19 21.89
CA ALA A 473 -12.19 -7.53 20.63
C ALA A 473 -10.72 -7.72 20.24
N GLN A 474 -9.80 -7.69 21.21
CA GLN A 474 -8.38 -7.94 20.98
C GLN A 474 -8.11 -9.36 20.45
N VAL A 475 -8.81 -10.37 20.97
CA VAL A 475 -8.64 -11.76 20.51
C VAL A 475 -9.36 -11.94 19.18
N TYR A 476 -10.63 -11.53 19.12
CA TYR A 476 -11.50 -11.77 17.99
C TYR A 476 -10.94 -11.15 16.70
N SER A 477 -10.52 -9.88 16.74
CA SER A 477 -9.94 -9.19 15.57
C SER A 477 -8.71 -9.88 14.97
N ARG A 478 -7.94 -10.63 15.77
CA ARG A 478 -6.69 -11.28 15.32
C ARG A 478 -6.90 -12.70 14.81
N TYR A 479 -7.87 -13.41 15.37
CA TYR A 479 -7.97 -14.86 15.20
C TYR A 479 -9.28 -15.32 14.55
N ALA A 480 -10.31 -14.49 14.46
CA ALA A 480 -11.57 -14.88 13.83
C ALA A 480 -11.41 -15.21 12.34
N ILE A 481 -10.55 -14.48 11.62
CA ILE A 481 -10.36 -14.62 10.17
C ILE A 481 -9.35 -15.70 9.76
N THR A 482 -8.68 -16.35 10.71
CA THR A 482 -7.57 -17.26 10.39
C THR A 482 -8.03 -18.66 10.00
N ALA A 483 -9.25 -19.06 10.35
CA ALA A 483 -9.90 -20.30 9.89
C ALA A 483 -11.43 -20.18 9.97
N ASP A 484 -12.13 -20.92 9.12
CA ASP A 484 -13.58 -20.77 8.93
C ASP A 484 -14.41 -21.07 10.21
N ASP A 485 -13.89 -21.87 11.14
CA ASP A 485 -14.58 -22.21 12.40
C ASP A 485 -14.14 -21.37 13.61
N ASN A 486 -13.14 -20.52 13.45
CA ASN A 486 -12.56 -19.74 14.55
C ASN A 486 -13.51 -18.68 15.07
N GLU A 487 -14.23 -17.98 14.18
CA GLU A 487 -15.26 -17.01 14.55
C GLU A 487 -16.23 -17.60 15.58
N ARG A 488 -16.88 -18.70 15.22
CA ARG A 488 -17.86 -19.36 16.08
C ARG A 488 -17.25 -19.83 17.40
N LYS A 489 -16.04 -20.41 17.37
CA LYS A 489 -15.32 -20.85 18.58
C LYS A 489 -15.01 -19.70 19.53
N LEU A 490 -14.61 -18.55 19.00
CA LEU A 490 -14.27 -17.37 19.78
C LEU A 490 -15.50 -16.72 20.42
N LEU A 491 -16.63 -16.68 19.70
CA LEU A 491 -17.90 -16.20 20.25
C LEU A 491 -18.33 -17.04 21.46
N TYR A 492 -18.38 -18.37 21.30
CA TYR A 492 -18.74 -19.28 22.39
C TYR A 492 -17.78 -19.20 23.57
N ALA A 493 -16.47 -19.15 23.32
CA ALA A 493 -15.48 -19.03 24.38
C ALA A 493 -15.62 -17.72 25.17
N ALA A 494 -15.95 -16.61 24.50
CA ALA A 494 -16.16 -15.34 25.17
C ALA A 494 -17.40 -15.36 26.09
N GLU A 495 -18.51 -15.93 25.62
CA GLU A 495 -19.72 -16.11 26.42
C GLU A 495 -19.48 -17.03 27.62
N ASP A 496 -18.82 -18.17 27.40
CA ASP A 496 -18.54 -19.16 28.44
C ASP A 496 -17.63 -18.60 29.54
N VAL A 497 -16.56 -17.89 29.16
CA VAL A 497 -15.67 -17.22 30.10
C VAL A 497 -16.40 -16.12 30.88
N ASN A 498 -17.22 -15.30 30.21
CA ASN A 498 -17.98 -14.24 30.88
C ASN A 498 -18.98 -14.83 31.89
N TYR A 499 -19.83 -15.75 31.43
CA TYR A 499 -20.86 -16.39 32.23
C TYR A 499 -20.27 -17.10 33.46
N THR A 500 -19.22 -17.89 33.26
CA THR A 500 -18.60 -18.66 34.34
C THR A 500 -17.98 -17.78 35.42
N LEU A 501 -17.31 -16.68 35.03
CA LEU A 501 -16.71 -15.77 36.01
C LEU A 501 -17.77 -14.97 36.77
N VAL A 502 -18.88 -14.61 36.12
CA VAL A 502 -20.00 -13.91 36.76
C VAL A 502 -20.73 -14.84 37.73
N ASP A 503 -21.04 -16.08 37.33
CA ASP A 503 -21.69 -17.07 38.20
C ASP A 503 -20.85 -17.43 39.43
N ALA A 504 -19.52 -17.37 39.30
CA ALA A 504 -18.58 -17.61 40.38
C ALA A 504 -18.26 -16.37 41.27
N ASP A 505 -18.93 -15.23 41.07
CA ASP A 505 -18.62 -13.95 41.75
C ASP A 505 -17.13 -13.55 41.62
N ALA A 506 -16.49 -13.86 40.48
CA ALA A 506 -15.05 -13.71 40.25
C ALA A 506 -14.71 -12.49 39.34
N GLU A 507 -15.60 -11.49 39.26
CA GLU A 507 -15.43 -10.39 38.29
C GLU A 507 -14.27 -9.43 38.63
N ASP A 508 -13.67 -9.55 39.82
CA ASP A 508 -12.44 -8.83 40.15
C ASP A 508 -11.29 -9.14 39.17
N LEU A 509 -11.34 -10.32 38.52
CA LEU A 509 -10.41 -10.73 37.46
C LEU A 509 -10.59 -9.96 36.15
N PHE A 510 -11.70 -9.22 35.96
CA PHE A 510 -11.90 -8.40 34.76
C PHE A 510 -10.93 -7.22 34.68
N SER A 511 -10.25 -6.91 35.79
CA SER A 511 -9.28 -5.83 35.88
C SER A 511 -8.00 -6.02 35.04
N GLU A 512 -7.69 -7.26 34.63
CA GLU A 512 -6.53 -7.57 33.77
C GLU A 512 -7.00 -8.03 32.38
N LYS A 513 -7.17 -7.07 31.47
CA LYS A 513 -7.65 -7.27 30.09
C LYS A 513 -6.85 -8.32 29.34
N GLU A 514 -5.52 -8.29 29.46
CA GLU A 514 -4.62 -9.21 28.77
C GLU A 514 -4.84 -10.65 29.23
N ALA A 515 -5.12 -10.87 30.52
CA ALA A 515 -5.41 -12.19 31.07
C ALA A 515 -6.77 -12.71 30.63
N LEU A 516 -7.79 -11.85 30.53
CA LEU A 516 -9.09 -12.20 29.93
C LEU A 516 -8.93 -12.60 28.46
N ALA A 517 -8.19 -11.81 27.67
CA ALA A 517 -7.92 -12.12 26.26
C ALA A 517 -7.22 -13.48 26.10
N ALA A 518 -6.18 -13.73 26.91
CA ALA A 518 -5.48 -15.01 26.94
C ALA A 518 -6.40 -16.18 27.33
N ALA A 519 -7.32 -15.99 28.28
CA ALA A 519 -8.28 -17.00 28.69
C ALA A 519 -9.31 -17.31 27.60
N ILE A 520 -9.90 -16.29 26.97
CA ILE A 520 -10.85 -16.46 25.85
C ILE A 520 -10.18 -17.21 24.70
N TYR A 521 -8.97 -16.81 24.30
CA TYR A 521 -8.20 -17.51 23.27
C TYR A 521 -7.99 -18.98 23.62
N ARG A 522 -7.62 -19.25 24.88
CA ARG A 522 -7.31 -20.60 25.33
C ARG A 522 -8.55 -21.50 25.40
N GLU A 523 -9.71 -20.94 25.77
CA GLU A 523 -10.97 -21.67 25.83
C GLU A 523 -11.55 -21.94 24.44
N ALA A 524 -11.29 -21.06 23.47
CA ALA A 524 -11.74 -21.25 22.09
C ALA A 524 -11.14 -22.49 21.40
N ARG A 525 -9.99 -23.01 21.89
CA ARG A 525 -9.35 -24.24 21.38
C ARG A 525 -9.21 -24.24 19.85
N LEU A 526 -8.68 -23.15 19.32
CA LEU A 526 -8.45 -22.97 17.88
C LEU A 526 -7.52 -24.08 17.36
N SER A 527 -7.86 -24.70 16.23
CA SER A 527 -7.23 -25.97 15.81
C SER A 527 -5.74 -25.86 15.49
N ASP A 528 -5.31 -24.72 14.94
CA ASP A 528 -3.91 -24.41 14.63
C ASP A 528 -3.30 -23.42 15.65
N GLY A 529 -3.95 -23.25 16.81
CA GLY A 529 -3.56 -22.31 17.85
C GLY A 529 -2.55 -22.86 18.86
N GLU A 530 -1.91 -21.95 19.59
CA GLU A 530 -1.09 -22.33 20.75
C GLU A 530 -1.98 -22.75 21.92
N HIS A 531 -1.56 -23.76 22.67
CA HIS A 531 -2.36 -24.35 23.76
C HIS A 531 -1.63 -24.37 25.11
N SER A 532 -0.34 -24.10 25.13
CA SER A 532 0.43 -23.90 26.35
C SER A 532 0.02 -22.60 27.02
N ILE A 533 -0.41 -22.69 28.29
CA ILE A 533 -0.84 -21.50 29.05
C ILE A 533 0.26 -20.44 29.11
N ASP A 534 1.52 -20.86 29.30
CA ASP A 534 2.63 -19.92 29.43
C ASP A 534 2.92 -19.22 28.08
N ALA A 535 2.77 -19.94 26.96
CA ALA A 535 2.95 -19.36 25.63
C ALA A 535 1.78 -18.45 25.24
N VAL A 536 0.53 -18.86 25.54
CA VAL A 536 -0.66 -18.02 25.33
C VAL A 536 -0.57 -16.74 26.15
N ALA A 537 -0.20 -16.81 27.44
CA ALA A 537 0.01 -15.61 28.25
C ALA A 537 1.08 -14.70 27.63
N GLY A 538 2.15 -15.27 27.06
CA GLY A 538 3.17 -14.54 26.31
C GLY A 538 2.63 -13.80 25.06
N LEU A 539 1.70 -14.40 24.30
CA LEU A 539 1.10 -13.78 23.11
C LEU A 539 0.35 -12.48 23.43
N PHE A 540 -0.24 -12.39 24.62
CA PHE A 540 -1.02 -11.22 25.06
C PHE A 540 -0.27 -10.32 26.07
N GLY A 541 0.93 -10.73 26.51
CA GLY A 541 1.64 -10.03 27.59
C GLY A 541 0.96 -10.14 28.96
N ALA A 542 0.19 -11.20 29.17
CA ALA A 542 -0.63 -11.40 30.37
C ALA A 542 0.16 -12.02 31.54
N ASN A 543 -0.32 -11.79 32.76
CA ASN A 543 0.18 -12.51 33.93
C ASN A 543 -0.32 -13.97 33.90
N VAL A 544 0.63 -14.89 33.73
CA VAL A 544 0.40 -16.34 33.72
C VAL A 544 -0.43 -16.83 34.92
N SER A 545 -0.24 -16.25 36.11
CA SER A 545 -0.98 -16.65 37.31
C SER A 545 -2.45 -16.24 37.26
N THR A 546 -2.75 -15.06 36.72
CA THR A 546 -4.11 -14.57 36.49
C THR A 546 -4.82 -15.42 35.43
N VAL A 547 -4.13 -15.74 34.32
CA VAL A 547 -4.68 -16.62 33.28
C VAL A 547 -5.03 -17.99 33.86
N LYS A 548 -4.14 -18.59 34.66
CA LYS A 548 -4.41 -19.87 35.34
C LYS A 548 -5.59 -19.76 36.32
N ALA A 549 -5.71 -18.64 37.04
CA ALA A 549 -6.83 -18.41 37.95
C ALA A 549 -8.17 -18.38 37.20
N ILE A 550 -8.26 -17.67 36.07
CA ILE A 550 -9.46 -17.63 35.22
C ILE A 550 -9.79 -19.02 34.71
N LEU A 551 -8.82 -19.72 34.11
CA LEU A 551 -9.05 -21.04 33.50
C LEU A 551 -9.46 -22.11 34.52
N ASN A 552 -9.08 -21.99 35.79
CA ASN A 552 -9.49 -22.94 36.83
C ASN A 552 -11.00 -22.92 37.10
N PHE A 553 -11.72 -21.85 36.75
CA PHE A 553 -13.17 -21.81 36.86
C PHE A 553 -13.88 -22.56 35.72
N LEU A 554 -13.19 -22.83 34.60
CA LEU A 554 -13.72 -23.46 33.39
C LEU A 554 -13.54 -25.00 33.35
N ILE A 555 -12.98 -25.60 34.43
CA ILE A 555 -12.62 -27.03 34.51
C ILE A 555 -13.72 -27.89 35.11
#